data_AF-A0A377W1B0-F1
#
_entry.id   AF-A0A377W1B0-F1
#
_cell.length_a   1.000
_cell.length_b   1.000
_cell.length_c   1.000
_cell.angle_alpha   90.00
_cell.angle_beta   90.00
_cell.angle_gamma   90.00
#
_symmetry.space_group_name_H-M   'P 1'
#
loop_
_entity.id
_entity.type
_entity.pdbx_description
1 polymer ?
#
loop_
_entity_poly.entity_id
_entity_poly.type
_entity_poly.pdbx_seq_one_letter_code
_entity_poly.pdbx_strand_id
1 'polypeptide(L)'
;MAEALEQISAQENNGLNSYLLPIFAGLMHSSVRKLSWVIDIREVRPHDKAEWLQLWQGYTRFYGSPQPEEVTECTWQRMLDVNSSVLGRVAVVDDAVVGFAICVLHEGTWVTTPICYLEDLFVDPAFRGQGIARTMIKSLLSEGRTKAGRGCTGIRAVIIPPVICMMSLPRLTITYATGSRLSPEAVRGC
;
A
#
# COMPACT_ATOMS: atom_id res chain seq x y z
N MET A 1 -2.68 40.07 55.07
CA MET A 1 -3.50 38.96 54.58
C MET A 1 -2.50 37.93 54.06
N ALA A 2 -2.14 36.91 54.83
CA ALA A 2 -3.00 35.81 55.32
C ALA A 2 -3.44 34.95 54.12
N GLU A 3 -2.79 33.81 53.89
CA GLU A 3 -3.15 32.46 54.40
C GLU A 3 -4.02 31.72 53.35
N ALA A 4 -3.95 30.39 53.14
CA ALA A 4 -3.19 29.35 53.84
C ALA A 4 -2.98 28.08 52.97
N LEU A 5 -1.94 27.29 53.31
CA LEU A 5 -1.83 25.80 53.27
C LEU A 5 -2.01 25.04 51.91
N GLU A 6 -0.99 24.30 51.41
CA GLU A 6 -0.69 22.84 51.60
C GLU A 6 -1.26 21.95 50.46
N GLN A 7 -0.80 20.73 50.13
CA GLN A 7 0.33 19.82 50.48
C GLN A 7 0.50 18.85 49.25
N ILE A 8 1.55 18.07 48.95
CA ILE A 8 2.85 17.66 49.54
C ILE A 8 3.94 17.73 48.44
N SER A 9 5.20 17.98 48.78
CA SER A 9 6.36 17.49 47.99
C SER A 9 7.62 17.32 48.85
N ALA A 10 8.00 16.08 49.18
CA ALA A 10 9.32 15.71 49.74
C ALA A 10 9.46 14.18 49.90
N GLN A 11 10.68 13.76 50.27
CA GLN A 11 11.12 12.40 50.64
C GLN A 11 11.28 11.41 49.46
N GLU A 12 12.42 10.74 49.27
CA GLU A 12 13.69 10.72 50.03
C GLU A 12 14.91 11.02 49.15
N ASN A 13 15.99 11.50 49.79
CA ASN A 13 17.27 11.78 49.14
C ASN A 13 18.40 11.40 50.12
N ASN A 14 19.19 10.37 49.81
CA ASN A 14 20.46 10.06 50.49
C ASN A 14 21.20 8.91 49.76
N GLY A 15 22.48 9.10 49.42
CA GLY A 15 23.28 8.08 48.74
C GLY A 15 24.43 8.65 47.90
N LEU A 16 25.48 9.15 48.56
CA LEU A 16 26.67 9.70 47.90
C LEU A 16 27.45 8.62 47.14
N ASN A 17 27.74 8.87 45.86
CA ASN A 17 29.13 8.90 45.40
C ASN A 17 29.31 9.79 44.17
N SER A 18 30.46 10.45 44.06
CA SER A 18 30.83 11.33 42.95
C SER A 18 31.97 10.71 42.12
N TYR A 19 32.44 11.45 41.10
CA TYR A 19 33.56 11.11 40.22
C TYR A 19 33.31 9.98 39.20
N LEU A 20 32.72 10.33 38.05
CA LEU A 20 33.38 10.20 36.73
C LEU A 20 32.54 10.88 35.62
N LEU A 21 33.23 11.64 34.77
CA LEU A 21 32.77 12.22 33.51
C LEU A 21 34.00 12.35 32.59
N PRO A 22 33.87 12.45 31.24
CA PRO A 22 32.64 12.44 30.41
C PRO A 22 32.74 11.48 29.20
N ILE A 23 31.94 11.75 28.14
CA ILE A 23 32.12 11.42 26.70
C ILE A 23 31.32 10.20 26.17
N PHE A 24 30.72 10.38 24.98
CA PHE A 24 29.90 9.46 24.15
C PHE A 24 28.73 8.73 24.86
N ALA A 25 27.46 8.97 24.51
CA ALA A 25 26.91 8.93 23.15
C ALA A 25 25.61 9.73 23.01
N GLY A 26 25.43 10.40 21.87
CA GLY A 26 24.17 11.07 21.55
C GLY A 26 23.20 10.14 20.82
N LEU A 27 22.09 9.77 21.48
CA LEU A 27 20.86 9.40 20.77
C LEU A 27 19.86 10.55 20.86
N MET A 28 19.93 11.45 19.88
CA MET A 28 18.77 12.23 19.47
C MET A 28 17.65 11.23 19.16
N HIS A 29 16.60 11.18 19.98
CA HIS A 29 15.36 10.56 19.57
C HIS A 29 14.81 11.38 18.40
N SER A 30 15.09 10.92 17.18
CA SER A 30 14.55 11.51 15.96
C SER A 30 13.05 11.31 15.97
N SER A 31 12.34 12.30 16.51
CA SER A 31 10.89 12.38 16.45
C SER A 31 10.53 12.65 15.00
N VAL A 32 10.41 11.57 14.23
CA VAL A 32 9.98 11.58 12.83
C VAL A 32 8.59 12.19 12.82
N ARG A 33 8.52 13.48 12.51
CA ARG A 33 7.28 14.22 12.40
C ARG A 33 6.47 13.55 11.31
N LYS A 34 5.39 12.89 11.71
CA LYS A 34 4.47 12.20 10.79
C LYS A 34 3.67 13.25 10.03
N LEU A 35 4.33 13.86 9.04
CA LEU A 35 3.72 14.79 8.10
C LEU A 35 2.50 14.09 7.48
N SER A 36 1.34 14.67 7.72
CA SER A 36 0.05 14.11 7.32
C SER A 36 -0.25 14.51 5.88
N TRP A 37 0.56 14.00 4.95
CA TRP A 37 0.29 14.10 3.52
C TRP A 37 -1.10 13.52 3.24
N VAL A 38 -1.91 14.21 2.43
CA VAL A 38 -3.23 13.70 2.04
C VAL A 38 -3.02 12.71 0.90
N ILE A 39 -3.41 11.45 1.14
CA ILE A 39 -3.30 10.38 0.14
C ILE A 39 -4.69 10.15 -0.46
N ASP A 40 -4.92 10.69 -1.65
CA ASP A 40 -6.12 10.41 -2.45
C ASP A 40 -5.97 9.07 -3.19
N ILE A 41 -7.07 8.32 -3.31
CA ILE A 41 -7.12 6.97 -3.86
C ILE A 41 -8.34 6.85 -4.77
N ARG A 42 -8.14 7.13 -6.05
CA ARG A 42 -9.20 7.40 -7.02
C ARG A 42 -8.97 6.72 -8.37
N GLU A 43 -10.00 6.75 -9.20
CA GLU A 43 -9.93 6.37 -10.60
C GLU A 43 -8.85 7.18 -11.35
N VAL A 44 -8.29 6.57 -12.39
CA VAL A 44 -7.43 7.29 -13.34
C VAL A 44 -8.22 8.37 -14.08
N ARG A 45 -7.55 9.47 -14.39
CA ARG A 45 -8.05 10.60 -15.17
C ARG A 45 -7.08 10.87 -16.32
N PRO A 46 -7.52 11.46 -17.45
CA PRO A 46 -6.64 11.69 -18.60
C PRO A 46 -5.35 12.48 -18.30
N HIS A 47 -5.32 13.33 -17.27
CA HIS A 47 -4.12 14.07 -16.85
C HIS A 47 -3.08 13.22 -16.10
N ASP A 48 -3.48 12.15 -15.41
CA ASP A 48 -2.56 11.29 -14.65
C ASP A 48 -1.59 10.52 -15.57
N LYS A 49 -1.88 10.46 -16.88
CA LYS A 49 -1.19 9.62 -17.86
C LYS A 49 0.33 9.77 -17.82
N ALA A 50 0.84 11.01 -17.70
CA ALA A 50 2.27 11.28 -17.76
C ALA A 50 3.04 10.67 -16.59
N GLU A 51 2.50 10.80 -15.37
CA GLU A 51 3.11 10.27 -14.14
C GLU A 51 2.87 8.76 -14.01
N TRP A 52 1.66 8.29 -14.33
CA TRP A 52 1.37 6.87 -14.44
C TRP A 52 2.32 6.17 -15.41
N LEU A 53 2.60 6.77 -16.57
CA LEU A 53 3.51 6.20 -17.58
C LEU A 53 4.95 6.08 -17.05
N GLN A 54 5.43 7.04 -16.25
CA GLN A 54 6.75 6.94 -15.61
C GLN A 54 6.80 5.78 -14.62
N LEU A 55 5.79 5.63 -13.76
CA LEU A 55 5.69 4.51 -12.82
C LEU A 55 5.56 3.16 -13.54
N TRP A 56 4.71 3.09 -14.58
CA TRP A 56 4.48 1.90 -15.40
C TRP A 56 5.74 1.44 -16.12
N GLN A 57 6.48 2.37 -16.73
CA GLN A 57 7.77 2.05 -17.35
C GLN A 57 8.83 1.65 -16.32
N GLY A 58 8.85 2.25 -15.12
CA GLY A 58 9.73 1.83 -14.03
C GLY A 58 9.43 0.40 -13.55
N TYR A 59 8.15 0.10 -13.33
CA TYR A 59 7.63 -1.22 -12.94
C TYR A 59 7.95 -2.30 -13.99
N THR A 60 7.58 -2.09 -15.25
CA THR A 60 7.78 -3.06 -16.33
C THR A 60 9.28 -3.33 -16.61
N ARG A 61 10.14 -2.29 -16.53
CA ARG A 61 11.60 -2.46 -16.60
C ARG A 61 12.16 -3.24 -15.41
N PHE A 62 11.68 -2.99 -14.19
CA PHE A 62 12.12 -3.71 -12.98
C PHE A 62 11.83 -5.21 -13.05
N TYR A 63 10.69 -5.60 -13.63
CA TYR A 63 10.35 -7.01 -13.90
C TYR A 63 10.98 -7.59 -15.18
N GLY A 64 11.87 -6.85 -15.86
CA GLY A 64 12.55 -7.30 -17.08
C GLY A 64 11.64 -7.47 -18.31
N SER A 65 10.43 -6.92 -18.26
CA SER A 65 9.39 -7.05 -19.30
C SER A 65 8.86 -5.68 -19.74
N PRO A 66 9.71 -4.79 -20.28
CA PRO A 66 9.29 -3.47 -20.76
C PRO A 66 8.26 -3.62 -21.88
N GLN A 67 7.07 -3.04 -21.69
CA GLN A 67 5.97 -3.19 -22.63
C GLN A 67 6.08 -2.23 -23.83
N PRO A 68 5.67 -2.66 -25.05
CA PRO A 68 5.53 -1.76 -26.19
C PRO A 68 4.61 -0.56 -25.91
N GLU A 69 4.79 0.51 -26.68
CA GLU A 69 3.97 1.71 -26.57
C GLU A 69 2.49 1.42 -26.88
N GLU A 70 2.19 0.64 -27.91
CA GLU A 70 0.83 0.22 -28.27
C GLU A 70 0.13 -0.59 -27.16
N VAL A 71 0.86 -1.47 -26.47
CA VAL A 71 0.33 -2.27 -25.34
C VAL A 71 0.07 -1.36 -24.15
N THR A 72 1.01 -0.47 -23.86
CA THR A 72 0.91 0.53 -22.79
C THR A 72 -0.27 1.48 -23.01
N GLU A 73 -0.48 1.96 -24.24
CA GLU A 73 -1.63 2.79 -24.61
C GLU A 73 -2.93 2.00 -24.51
N CYS A 74 -2.96 0.75 -24.98
CA CYS A 74 -4.15 -0.10 -24.90
C CYS A 74 -4.57 -0.34 -23.43
N THR A 75 -3.61 -0.60 -22.54
CA THR A 75 -3.84 -0.70 -21.10
C THR A 75 -4.33 0.63 -20.51
N TRP A 76 -3.72 1.76 -20.90
CA TRP A 76 -4.16 3.09 -20.44
C TRP A 76 -5.61 3.40 -20.81
N GLN A 77 -5.97 3.25 -22.09
CA GLN A 77 -7.33 3.50 -22.59
C GLN A 77 -8.35 2.55 -21.93
N ARG A 78 -7.98 1.28 -21.71
CA ARG A 78 -8.81 0.31 -20.98
C ARG A 78 -9.06 0.66 -19.52
N MET A 79 -8.25 1.49 -18.87
CA MET A 79 -8.54 1.97 -17.51
C MET A 79 -9.42 3.23 -17.51
N LEU A 80 -9.53 3.95 -18.63
CA LEU A 80 -10.40 5.12 -18.78
C LEU A 80 -11.81 4.76 -19.26
N ASP A 81 -11.98 3.66 -20.01
CA ASP A 81 -13.31 3.19 -20.44
C ASP A 81 -14.09 2.54 -19.29
N VAL A 82 -15.23 3.14 -18.93
CA VAL A 82 -16.13 2.65 -17.88
C VAL A 82 -16.69 1.25 -18.15
N ASN A 83 -16.80 0.86 -19.44
CA ASN A 83 -17.32 -0.43 -19.90
C ASN A 83 -16.26 -1.54 -19.89
N SER A 84 -14.98 -1.17 -19.71
CA SER A 84 -13.86 -2.10 -19.64
C SER A 84 -13.96 -3.01 -18.42
N SER A 85 -13.51 -4.25 -18.60
CA SER A 85 -13.23 -5.17 -17.50
C SER A 85 -11.97 -4.81 -16.72
N VAL A 86 -11.09 -3.97 -17.27
CA VAL A 86 -9.87 -3.48 -16.60
C VAL A 86 -10.23 -2.30 -15.70
N LEU A 87 -9.86 -2.37 -14.43
CA LEU A 87 -10.13 -1.36 -13.41
C LEU A 87 -8.80 -0.74 -12.97
N GLY A 88 -8.62 0.56 -13.21
CA GLY A 88 -7.46 1.32 -12.74
C GLY A 88 -7.72 2.06 -11.42
N ARG A 89 -6.72 2.10 -10.54
CA ARG A 89 -6.62 3.09 -9.45
C ARG A 89 -5.24 3.72 -9.40
N VAL A 90 -5.21 4.99 -9.05
CA VAL A 90 -3.99 5.74 -8.71
C VAL A 90 -4.03 6.14 -7.24
N ALA A 91 -2.83 6.26 -6.67
CA ALA A 91 -2.60 6.95 -5.41
C ALA A 91 -1.94 8.30 -5.68
N VAL A 92 -2.50 9.36 -5.14
CA VAL A 92 -2.05 10.73 -5.36
C VAL A 92 -1.67 11.36 -4.02
N VAL A 93 -0.52 12.03 -3.98
CA VAL A 93 -0.03 12.78 -2.83
C VAL A 93 0.49 14.12 -3.33
N ASP A 94 0.00 15.21 -2.74
CA ASP A 94 0.34 16.59 -3.11
C ASP A 94 0.26 16.82 -4.64
N ASP A 95 -0.88 16.41 -5.20
CA ASP A 95 -1.26 16.37 -6.63
C ASP A 95 -0.43 15.47 -7.57
N ALA A 96 0.64 14.83 -7.11
CA ALA A 96 1.45 13.88 -7.90
C ALA A 96 1.02 12.41 -7.70
N VAL A 97 0.99 11.62 -8.78
CA VAL A 97 0.72 10.16 -8.74
C VAL A 97 1.94 9.41 -8.22
N VAL A 98 1.80 8.76 -7.05
CA VAL A 98 2.86 8.00 -6.34
C VAL A 98 2.67 6.49 -6.38
N GLY A 99 1.62 5.99 -7.03
CA GLY A 99 1.35 4.57 -7.16
C GLY A 99 0.15 4.28 -8.04
N PHE A 100 0.06 3.04 -8.52
CA PHE A 100 -1.08 2.55 -9.29
C PHE A 100 -1.39 1.08 -8.96
N ALA A 101 -2.64 0.68 -9.22
CA ALA A 101 -3.08 -0.71 -9.17
C ALA A 101 -4.03 -0.99 -10.34
N ILE A 102 -3.89 -2.15 -10.98
CA ILE A 102 -4.70 -2.58 -12.12
C ILE A 102 -5.35 -3.92 -11.79
N CYS A 103 -6.67 -3.98 -11.83
CA CYS A 103 -7.42 -5.23 -11.76
C CYS A 103 -8.09 -5.58 -13.10
N VAL A 104 -8.38 -6.86 -13.32
CA VAL A 104 -9.21 -7.37 -14.42
C VAL A 104 -10.41 -8.12 -13.81
N LEU A 105 -11.62 -7.78 -14.23
CA LEU A 105 -12.83 -8.55 -13.96
C LEU A 105 -13.01 -9.62 -15.04
N HIS A 106 -13.05 -10.90 -14.66
CA HIS A 106 -13.25 -11.99 -15.62
C HIS A 106 -14.03 -13.16 -15.03
N GLU A 107 -14.64 -13.97 -15.89
CA GLU A 107 -15.31 -15.20 -15.48
C GLU A 107 -14.30 -16.26 -15.01
N GLY A 108 -14.74 -17.11 -14.07
CA GLY A 108 -13.92 -18.19 -13.53
C GLY A 108 -14.63 -19.52 -13.61
N THR A 109 -14.06 -20.49 -14.34
CA THR A 109 -14.65 -21.83 -14.58
C THR A 109 -14.88 -22.70 -13.34
N TRP A 110 -14.44 -22.24 -12.16
CA TRP A 110 -14.58 -22.91 -10.86
C TRP A 110 -15.36 -22.09 -9.83
N VAL A 111 -16.05 -21.02 -10.25
CA VAL A 111 -16.88 -20.15 -9.41
C VAL A 111 -18.13 -19.71 -10.17
N THR A 112 -19.21 -19.40 -9.46
CA THR A 112 -20.46 -18.88 -10.04
C THR A 112 -20.50 -17.36 -10.11
N THR A 113 -19.36 -16.69 -9.92
CA THR A 113 -19.23 -15.25 -9.73
C THR A 113 -17.93 -14.73 -10.36
N PRO A 114 -17.91 -13.53 -10.99
CA PRO A 114 -16.70 -13.01 -11.60
C PRO A 114 -15.57 -12.78 -10.60
N ILE A 115 -14.35 -13.12 -11.03
CA ILE A 115 -13.11 -12.91 -10.30
C ILE A 115 -12.65 -11.47 -10.53
N CYS A 116 -12.37 -10.75 -9.44
CA CYS A 116 -11.55 -9.54 -9.50
C CYS A 116 -10.08 -9.98 -9.32
N TYR A 117 -9.33 -9.96 -10.41
CA TYR A 117 -7.93 -10.35 -10.43
C TYR A 117 -7.05 -9.11 -10.37
N LEU A 118 -6.08 -9.04 -9.46
CA LEU A 118 -5.07 -7.98 -9.43
C LEU A 118 -3.92 -8.41 -10.35
N GLU A 119 -3.81 -7.71 -11.47
CA GLU A 119 -2.79 -7.92 -12.50
C GLU A 119 -1.49 -7.24 -12.07
N ASP A 120 -1.56 -5.92 -11.88
CA ASP A 120 -0.40 -5.07 -11.60
C ASP A 120 -0.59 -4.21 -10.36
N LEU A 121 0.50 -3.95 -9.66
CA LEU A 121 0.56 -3.05 -8.52
C LEU A 121 1.95 -2.42 -8.40
N PHE A 122 2.00 -1.11 -8.29
CA PHE A 122 3.21 -0.38 -7.94
C PHE A 122 2.93 0.75 -6.94
N VAL A 123 3.89 0.97 -6.05
CA VAL A 123 3.99 2.18 -5.23
C VAL A 123 5.44 2.62 -5.30
N ASP A 124 5.66 3.92 -5.52
CA ASP A 124 6.98 4.52 -5.54
C ASP A 124 7.77 4.18 -4.25
N PRO A 125 9.07 3.84 -4.33
CA PRO A 125 9.90 3.49 -3.17
C PRO A 125 9.80 4.43 -1.96
N ALA A 126 9.72 5.75 -2.17
CA ALA A 126 9.64 6.74 -1.07
C ALA A 126 8.30 6.69 -0.31
N PHE A 127 7.24 6.17 -0.94
CA PHE A 127 5.90 6.10 -0.40
C PHE A 127 5.51 4.70 0.13
N ARG A 128 6.47 3.76 0.17
CA ARG A 128 6.29 2.40 0.73
C ARG A 128 6.20 2.42 2.25
N GLY A 129 5.70 1.32 2.83
CA GLY A 129 5.39 1.22 4.28
C GLY A 129 4.14 1.98 4.73
N GLN A 130 3.73 3.04 4.01
CA GLN A 130 2.60 3.92 4.38
C GLN A 130 1.20 3.30 4.16
N GLY A 131 1.13 2.07 3.63
CA GLY A 131 -0.13 1.34 3.44
C GLY A 131 -0.90 1.66 2.16
N ILE A 132 -0.39 2.53 1.29
CA ILE A 132 -1.05 2.98 0.03
C ILE A 132 -1.62 1.82 -0.79
N ALA A 133 -0.82 0.79 -1.06
CA ALA A 133 -1.23 -0.42 -1.77
C ALA A 133 -2.48 -1.09 -1.17
N ARG A 134 -2.58 -1.16 0.17
CA ARG A 134 -3.73 -1.72 0.89
C ARG A 134 -5.01 -0.91 0.63
N THR A 135 -4.89 0.40 0.43
CA THR A 135 -6.04 1.28 0.16
C THR A 135 -6.46 1.20 -1.30
N MET A 136 -5.52 1.16 -2.26
CA MET A 136 -5.84 0.92 -3.68
C MET A 136 -6.56 -0.43 -3.89
N ILE A 137 -6.03 -1.52 -3.30
CA ILE A 137 -6.64 -2.86 -3.35
C ILE A 137 -8.05 -2.88 -2.73
N LYS A 138 -8.28 -2.15 -1.62
CA LYS A 138 -9.63 -2.00 -1.03
C LYS A 138 -10.59 -1.26 -1.97
N SER A 139 -10.12 -0.21 -2.65
CA SER A 139 -10.93 0.57 -3.60
C SER A 139 -11.35 -0.29 -4.80
N LEU A 140 -10.39 -0.99 -5.42
CA LEU A 140 -10.64 -1.94 -6.52
C LEU A 140 -11.57 -3.10 -6.12
N LEU A 141 -11.44 -3.64 -4.90
CA LEU A 141 -12.37 -4.66 -4.40
C LEU A 141 -13.79 -4.10 -4.19
N SER A 142 -13.92 -2.81 -3.85
CA SER A 142 -15.21 -2.15 -3.70
C SER A 142 -15.88 -1.93 -5.06
N GLU A 143 -15.15 -1.45 -6.08
CA GLU A 143 -15.69 -1.34 -7.44
C GLU A 143 -16.02 -2.71 -8.04
N GLY A 144 -15.13 -3.70 -7.90
CA GLY A 144 -15.34 -5.05 -8.42
C GLY A 144 -16.60 -5.71 -7.86
N ARG A 145 -16.94 -5.48 -6.58
CA ARG A 145 -18.21 -5.91 -5.96
C ARG A 145 -19.44 -5.14 -6.45
N THR A 146 -19.26 -3.92 -6.93
CA THR A 146 -20.34 -3.13 -7.54
C THR A 146 -20.60 -3.62 -8.96
N LYS A 147 -19.55 -3.79 -9.77
CA LYS A 147 -19.63 -4.25 -11.18
C LYS A 147 -20.02 -5.73 -11.32
N ALA A 148 -19.42 -6.64 -10.54
CA ALA A 148 -19.72 -8.08 -10.56
C ALA A 148 -20.78 -8.51 -9.53
N GLY A 149 -21.42 -7.55 -8.85
CA GLY A 149 -22.41 -7.80 -7.81
C GLY A 149 -21.86 -8.49 -6.55
N ARG A 150 -22.79 -8.87 -5.65
CA ARG A 150 -22.50 -9.42 -4.31
C ARG A 150 -21.69 -10.73 -4.29
N GLY A 151 -21.43 -11.33 -5.46
CA GLY A 151 -20.66 -12.56 -5.61
C GLY A 151 -19.14 -12.39 -5.57
N CYS A 152 -18.60 -11.18 -5.76
CA CYS A 152 -17.16 -10.95 -5.80
C CYS A 152 -16.55 -10.88 -4.38
N THR A 153 -16.25 -12.05 -3.79
CA THR A 153 -15.89 -12.15 -2.36
C THR A 153 -14.52 -11.56 -2.02
N GLY A 154 -13.57 -11.54 -2.94
CA GLY A 154 -12.22 -11.00 -2.71
C GLY A 154 -11.40 -10.85 -4.00
N ILE A 155 -10.29 -10.12 -3.92
CA ILE A 155 -9.29 -10.06 -4.99
C ILE A 155 -8.43 -11.34 -4.97
N ARG A 156 -8.14 -11.88 -6.17
CA ARG A 156 -7.11 -12.90 -6.40
C ARG A 156 -5.89 -12.25 -7.08
N ALA A 157 -4.71 -12.83 -6.92
CA ALA A 157 -3.49 -12.40 -7.62
C ALA A 157 -2.56 -13.61 -7.79
N VAL A 158 -1.95 -13.81 -8.96
CA VAL A 158 -0.81 -14.73 -9.10
C VAL A 158 0.43 -13.94 -8.70
N ILE A 159 0.88 -14.16 -7.47
CA ILE A 159 2.10 -13.52 -6.97
C ILE A 159 3.32 -14.12 -7.66
N ILE A 160 3.87 -13.37 -8.62
CA ILE A 160 5.26 -13.52 -9.06
C ILE A 160 6.16 -13.20 -7.84
N PRO A 161 7.22 -13.99 -7.53
CA PRO A 161 7.88 -13.97 -6.22
C PRO A 161 8.25 -12.60 -5.61
N PRO A 162 8.65 -11.55 -6.35
CA PRO A 162 9.01 -10.25 -5.74
C PRO A 162 7.86 -9.51 -5.03
N VAL A 163 6.59 -9.78 -5.38
CA VAL A 163 5.43 -9.04 -4.82
C VAL A 163 5.17 -9.39 -3.33
N ILE A 164 5.73 -10.50 -2.83
CA ILE A 164 5.60 -10.95 -1.43
C ILE A 164 6.02 -9.87 -0.42
N CYS A 165 7.05 -9.08 -0.74
CA CYS A 165 7.70 -8.14 0.18
C CYS A 165 6.83 -6.92 0.60
N MET A 166 5.61 -6.77 0.08
CA MET A 166 4.77 -5.57 0.30
C MET A 166 3.38 -5.83 0.91
N MET A 167 3.00 -7.06 1.27
CA MET A 167 1.60 -7.41 1.59
C MET A 167 1.34 -8.27 2.85
N SER A 168 1.45 -7.68 4.05
CA SER A 168 0.81 -8.26 5.25
C SER A 168 -0.71 -7.95 5.29
N LEU A 169 -1.48 -8.63 4.44
CA LEU A 169 -2.92 -8.39 4.20
C LEU A 169 -3.83 -9.53 4.71
N PRO A 170 -4.37 -9.48 5.94
CA PRO A 170 -5.13 -10.59 6.56
C PRO A 170 -6.53 -10.86 5.97
N ARG A 171 -6.87 -10.25 4.82
CA ARG A 171 -8.11 -10.51 4.06
C ARG A 171 -7.87 -10.62 2.54
N LEU A 172 -6.63 -10.66 2.08
CA LEU A 172 -6.32 -11.01 0.70
C LEU A 172 -6.14 -12.52 0.61
N THR A 173 -6.99 -13.20 -0.17
CA THR A 173 -6.79 -14.63 -0.45
C THR A 173 -5.73 -14.75 -1.53
N ILE A 174 -4.46 -14.67 -1.09
CA ILE A 174 -3.31 -14.99 -1.93
C ILE A 174 -3.42 -16.47 -2.29
N THR A 175 -3.62 -16.74 -3.58
CA THR A 175 -3.67 -18.08 -4.15
C THR A 175 -2.56 -18.19 -5.17
N TYR A 176 -1.43 -18.79 -4.79
CA TYR A 176 -0.42 -19.19 -5.75
C TYR A 176 -1.00 -20.22 -6.74
N ALA A 177 -0.35 -20.42 -7.88
CA ALA A 177 -0.76 -21.42 -8.88
C ALA A 177 -0.88 -22.86 -8.32
N THR A 178 -0.30 -23.13 -7.15
CA THR A 178 -0.35 -24.39 -6.39
C THR A 178 -1.44 -24.45 -5.30
N GLY A 179 -2.26 -23.42 -5.13
CA GLY A 179 -3.48 -23.44 -4.31
C GLY A 179 -3.31 -23.32 -2.78
N SER A 180 -2.08 -23.22 -2.26
CA SER A 180 -1.81 -23.12 -0.82
C SER A 180 -1.94 -21.68 -0.28
N ARG A 181 -2.44 -21.55 0.97
CA ARG A 181 -2.41 -20.31 1.76
C ARG A 181 -1.12 -20.24 2.59
N LEU A 182 -0.57 -19.03 2.76
CA LEU A 182 0.58 -18.78 3.63
C LEU A 182 0.26 -19.07 5.11
N SER A 183 1.25 -19.59 5.84
CA SER A 183 1.20 -19.68 7.31
C SER A 183 1.59 -18.35 7.96
N PRO A 184 1.18 -18.09 9.22
CA PRO A 184 1.58 -16.88 9.93
C PRO A 184 3.09 -16.73 10.20
N GLU A 185 3.88 -17.82 10.19
CA GLU A 185 5.35 -17.76 10.26
C GLU A 185 5.96 -16.97 9.11
N ALA A 186 5.52 -17.24 7.86
CA ALA A 186 6.10 -16.64 6.65
C ALA A 186 5.91 -15.11 6.58
N VAL A 187 5.03 -14.55 7.43
CA VAL A 187 4.74 -13.12 7.53
C VAL A 187 5.63 -12.43 8.58
N ARG A 188 6.40 -13.17 9.40
CA ARG A 188 7.22 -12.65 10.51
C ARG A 188 8.70 -12.42 10.16
N GLY A 189 9.11 -12.68 8.93
CA GLY A 189 10.49 -12.51 8.45
C GLY A 189 10.79 -11.16 7.78
N CYS A 190 9.90 -10.17 7.92
CA CYS A 190 9.97 -8.85 7.28
C CYS A 190 9.44 -7.76 8.22
#